data_AF-A0A1V5L2C9-F1
#
_entry.id   AF-A0A1V5L2C9-F1
#
_cell.length_a   1.000
_cell.length_b   1.000
_cell.length_c   1.000
_cell.angle_alpha   90.00
_cell.angle_beta   90.00
_cell.angle_gamma   90.00
#
_symmetry.space_group_name_H-M   'P 1'
#
loop_
_entity.id
_entity.type
_entity.pdbx_description
1 polymer ?
#
loop_
_entity_poly.entity_id
_entity_poly.type
_entity_poly.pdbx_seq_one_letter_code
_entity_poly.pdbx_strand_id
1 'polypeptide(L)'
;MVSVIGPANVVDEVVERLGHESSLHLELDRKALDFRRIAVSNSAVAGRPLGELGLLDRFGATATRVRRGDIDFLANDEFVIHVGDRVRITAPKARMGEVSAYFGDSEHEASALNPIGFMVGIVIGLHNHNHGCVTATGKDVMRILDEVNNPYFSHIIDTGQYVGSPGASGSGGVEDPALDFYGSFALTAPRAVHCRAKIYRIQSGEEAWIKYPRILEILKGVGYNGWMSIVYEGQEVEPEATAVPKAVSYLRRLLRETGLG
;
A
#
# COMPACT_ATOMS: atom_id res chain seq x y z
N MET A 1 1.46 5.57 49.56
CA MET A 1 2.45 4.59 49.08
C MET A 1 2.69 4.88 47.60
N VAL A 2 3.93 5.19 47.21
CA VAL A 2 4.29 5.65 45.86
C VAL A 2 5.43 4.75 45.36
N SER A 3 5.37 4.30 44.09
CA SER A 3 6.42 3.49 43.46
C SER A 3 7.31 4.39 42.60
N VAL A 4 8.63 4.30 42.79
CA VAL A 4 9.63 5.15 42.12
C VAL A 4 10.64 4.26 41.41
N ILE A 5 10.87 4.50 40.11
CA ILE A 5 11.81 3.71 39.29
C ILE A 5 12.73 4.69 38.56
N GLY A 6 14.04 4.55 38.75
CA GLY A 6 15.04 5.41 38.13
C GLY A 6 16.48 5.03 38.50
N PRO A 7 17.47 5.81 38.03
CA PRO A 7 18.86 5.66 38.44
C PRO A 7 19.02 5.74 39.97
N ALA A 8 19.91 4.92 40.54
CA ALA A 8 20.02 4.75 42.00
C ALA A 8 20.13 6.10 42.76
N ASN A 9 20.96 7.01 42.27
CA ASN A 9 21.16 8.33 42.86
C ASN A 9 19.88 9.19 42.90
N VAL A 10 18.97 9.01 41.94
CA VAL A 10 17.70 9.75 41.88
C VAL A 10 16.65 9.09 42.77
N VAL A 11 16.67 7.77 42.87
CA VAL A 11 15.75 7.03 43.76
C VAL A 11 16.07 7.35 45.22
N ASP A 12 17.35 7.40 45.58
CA ASP A 12 17.79 7.72 46.94
C ASP A 12 17.33 9.12 47.40
N GLU A 13 17.46 10.14 46.54
CA GLU A 13 16.96 11.49 46.82
C GLU A 13 15.43 11.54 47.03
N VAL A 14 14.68 10.69 46.31
CA VAL A 14 13.23 10.63 46.42
C VAL A 14 12.80 9.88 47.68
N VAL A 15 13.55 8.85 48.09
CA VAL A 15 13.33 8.15 49.36
C VAL A 15 13.50 9.14 50.52
N GLU A 16 14.60 9.90 50.57
CA GLU A 16 14.83 10.90 51.63
C GLU A 16 13.66 11.89 51.81
N ARG A 17 13.01 12.30 50.70
CA ARG A 17 11.91 13.28 50.74
C ARG A 17 10.56 12.67 51.07
N LEU A 18 10.32 11.41 50.68
CA LEU A 18 9.03 10.73 50.85
C LEU A 18 8.96 9.83 52.09
N GLY A 19 10.11 9.59 52.75
CA GLY A 19 10.20 8.89 54.03
C GLY A 19 11.15 7.70 54.01
N HIS A 20 10.74 6.60 54.61
CA HIS A 20 11.54 5.37 54.71
C HIS A 20 11.18 4.37 53.59
N GLU A 21 12.20 3.70 53.07
CA GLU A 21 12.03 2.54 52.18
C GLU A 21 11.21 1.45 52.89
N SER A 22 10.19 0.94 52.22
CA SER A 22 9.36 -0.13 52.75
C SER A 22 10.13 -1.45 52.76
N SER A 23 10.20 -2.13 53.91
CA SER A 23 10.70 -3.51 54.02
C SER A 23 9.79 -4.54 53.37
N LEU A 24 8.56 -4.14 53.02
CA LEU A 24 7.75 -4.84 52.04
C LEU A 24 8.40 -4.60 50.67
N HIS A 25 9.22 -5.56 50.22
CA HIS A 25 9.61 -5.67 48.82
C HIS A 25 8.32 -5.92 48.02
N LEU A 26 7.65 -4.84 47.59
CA LEU A 26 6.65 -4.85 46.53
C LEU A 26 7.35 -5.09 45.19
N GLU A 27 8.24 -6.09 45.14
CA GLU A 27 8.44 -6.82 43.90
C GLU A 27 7.11 -7.52 43.62
N LEU A 28 6.25 -6.79 42.92
CA LEU A 28 5.08 -7.29 42.24
C LEU A 28 5.39 -8.69 41.73
N ASP A 29 4.72 -9.65 42.32
CA ASP A 29 4.65 -11.06 41.99
C ASP A 29 4.87 -11.27 40.48
N ARG A 30 6.12 -11.54 40.07
CA ARG A 30 6.50 -11.68 38.64
C ARG A 30 5.78 -12.86 37.96
N LYS A 31 5.01 -13.67 38.72
CA LYS A 31 4.14 -14.72 38.17
C LYS A 31 2.79 -14.20 37.67
N ALA A 32 2.38 -12.98 38.07
CA ALA A 32 1.04 -12.45 37.81
C ALA A 32 0.95 -11.50 36.60
N LEU A 33 2.07 -10.93 36.14
CA LEU A 33 2.12 -10.02 34.99
C LEU A 33 2.65 -10.73 33.73
N ASP A 34 2.08 -10.42 32.58
CA ASP A 34 2.53 -10.88 31.26
C ASP A 34 2.87 -9.67 30.37
N PHE A 35 3.77 -9.89 29.40
CA PHE A 35 4.19 -8.88 28.44
C PHE A 35 4.01 -9.43 27.03
N ARG A 36 3.21 -8.75 26.21
CA ARG A 36 2.96 -9.19 24.83
C ARG A 36 3.04 -8.04 23.84
N ARG A 37 3.46 -8.38 22.62
CA ARG A 37 3.22 -7.52 21.46
C ARG A 37 1.90 -7.93 20.85
N ILE A 38 0.96 -7.00 20.84
CA ILE A 38 -0.39 -7.21 20.32
C ILE A 38 -0.49 -6.38 19.04
N ALA A 39 -0.93 -7.02 17.95
CA ALA A 39 -1.21 -6.32 16.71
C ALA A 39 -2.48 -5.46 16.89
N VAL A 40 -2.51 -4.28 16.27
CA VAL A 40 -3.72 -3.45 16.21
C VAL A 40 -4.44 -3.78 14.91
N SER A 41 -5.55 -4.52 14.98
CA SER A 41 -6.45 -4.77 13.84
C SER A 41 -7.82 -4.13 14.02
N ASN A 42 -8.24 -3.81 15.24
CA ASN A 42 -9.53 -3.21 15.53
C ASN A 42 -9.57 -1.72 15.12
N SER A 43 -10.29 -1.40 14.04
CA SER A 43 -10.43 -0.05 13.51
C SER A 43 -11.16 0.92 14.44
N ALA A 44 -11.98 0.44 15.39
CA ALA A 44 -12.63 1.28 16.40
C ALA A 44 -11.65 1.82 17.47
N VAL A 45 -10.48 1.20 17.58
CA VAL A 45 -9.41 1.58 18.51
C VAL A 45 -8.33 2.38 17.78
N ALA A 46 -8.08 2.07 16.51
CA ALA A 46 -7.18 2.83 15.65
C ALA A 46 -7.64 4.29 15.43
N GLY A 47 -6.67 5.18 15.23
CA GLY A 47 -6.90 6.62 15.03
C GLY A 47 -7.06 7.42 16.33
N ARG A 48 -7.00 6.75 17.49
CA ARG A 48 -7.12 7.38 18.81
C ARG A 48 -5.76 7.48 19.52
N PRO A 49 -5.51 8.52 20.32
CA PRO A 49 -4.36 8.58 21.23
C PRO A 49 -4.40 7.42 22.25
N LEU A 50 -3.24 6.87 22.62
CA LEU A 50 -3.12 5.80 23.62
C LEU A 50 -3.78 6.19 24.97
N GLY A 51 -3.67 7.45 25.39
CA GLY A 51 -4.24 7.93 26.64
C GLY A 51 -5.77 7.83 26.66
N GLU A 52 -6.43 8.05 25.52
CA GLU A 52 -7.89 7.94 25.42
C GLU A 52 -8.41 6.50 25.50
N LEU A 53 -7.54 5.51 25.36
CA LEU A 53 -7.93 4.10 25.44
C LEU A 53 -8.18 3.66 26.88
N GLY A 54 -7.66 4.41 27.86
CA GLY A 54 -7.84 4.14 29.30
C GLY A 54 -7.32 2.76 29.71
N LEU A 55 -6.20 2.31 29.15
CA LEU A 55 -5.71 0.93 29.31
C LEU A 55 -5.46 0.55 30.78
N LEU A 56 -4.93 1.51 31.56
CA LEU A 56 -4.64 1.30 32.97
C LEU A 56 -5.93 1.12 33.78
N ASP A 57 -6.89 2.02 33.61
CA ASP A 57 -8.14 2.00 34.38
C ASP A 57 -9.05 0.84 33.97
N ARG A 58 -9.08 0.48 32.68
CA ARG A 58 -9.96 -0.56 32.16
C ARG A 58 -9.43 -1.96 32.35
N PHE A 59 -8.12 -2.16 32.17
CA PHE A 59 -7.51 -3.48 32.09
C PHE A 59 -6.35 -3.70 33.05
N GLY A 60 -5.92 -2.66 33.78
CA GLY A 60 -4.66 -2.69 34.53
C GLY A 60 -3.45 -2.80 33.61
N ALA A 61 -3.55 -2.28 32.38
CA ALA A 61 -2.56 -2.47 31.33
C ALA A 61 -1.80 -1.19 30.99
N THR A 62 -0.52 -1.31 30.65
CA THR A 62 0.34 -0.21 30.22
C THR A 62 0.97 -0.52 28.87
N ALA A 63 0.84 0.41 27.92
CA ALA A 63 1.60 0.39 26.68
C ALA A 63 2.99 0.99 26.91
N THR A 64 4.05 0.32 26.46
CA THR A 64 5.44 0.76 26.68
C THR A 64 6.16 1.14 25.38
N ARG A 65 5.82 0.46 24.28
CA ARG A 65 6.39 0.68 22.96
C ARG A 65 5.34 0.44 21.88
N VAL A 66 5.44 1.15 20.77
CA VAL A 66 4.66 0.88 19.56
C VAL A 66 5.62 0.64 18.41
N ARG A 67 5.52 -0.51 17.73
CA ARG A 67 6.25 -0.78 16.50
C ARG A 67 5.37 -0.50 15.30
N ARG A 68 5.84 0.36 14.39
CA ARG A 68 5.19 0.65 13.11
C ARG A 68 6.17 0.32 11.99
N GLY A 69 5.88 -0.72 11.22
CA GLY A 69 6.87 -1.34 10.33
C GLY A 69 8.11 -1.78 11.11
N ASP A 70 9.27 -1.25 10.72
CA ASP A 70 10.56 -1.58 11.34
C ASP A 70 10.96 -0.64 12.49
N ILE A 71 10.20 0.45 12.72
CA ILE A 71 10.54 1.49 13.70
C ILE A 71 9.83 1.23 15.03
N ASP A 72 10.57 1.28 16.16
CA ASP A 72 10.03 1.21 17.53
C ASP A 72 9.93 2.63 18.13
N PHE A 73 8.72 3.03 18.52
CA PHE A 73 8.40 4.29 19.19
C PHE A 73 8.20 4.08 20.70
N LEU A 74 8.47 5.11 21.51
CA LEU A 74 8.00 5.15 22.90
C LEU A 74 6.47 5.33 22.91
N ALA A 75 5.79 4.52 23.69
CA ALA A 75 4.38 4.77 23.97
C ALA A 75 4.27 5.97 24.93
N ASN A 76 3.39 6.90 24.59
CA ASN A 76 2.95 8.01 25.46
C ASN A 76 1.47 8.28 25.17
N ASP A 77 0.83 9.08 26.02
CA ASP A 77 -0.63 9.28 25.96
C ASP A 77 -1.10 9.95 24.66
N GLU A 78 -0.25 10.79 24.05
CA GLU A 78 -0.51 11.49 22.79
C GLU A 78 -0.28 10.61 21.55
N PHE A 79 0.36 9.44 21.72
CA PHE A 79 0.72 8.60 20.59
C PHE A 79 -0.54 8.01 19.94
N VAL A 80 -0.81 8.44 18.71
CA VAL A 80 -1.96 7.95 17.93
C VAL A 80 -1.62 6.57 17.35
N ILE A 81 -2.39 5.57 17.77
CA ILE A 81 -2.25 4.20 17.27
C ILE A 81 -2.94 4.03 15.92
N HIS A 82 -2.39 3.16 15.09
CA HIS A 82 -2.93 2.83 13.77
C HIS A 82 -3.09 1.33 13.62
N VAL A 83 -4.00 0.94 12.72
CA VAL A 83 -4.06 -0.44 12.23
C VAL A 83 -2.67 -0.82 11.68
N GLY A 84 -2.21 -2.02 12.03
CA GLY A 84 -0.87 -2.51 11.65
C GLY A 84 0.22 -2.22 12.68
N ASP A 85 -0.03 -1.34 13.66
CA ASP A 85 0.89 -1.15 14.77
C ASP A 85 1.00 -2.43 15.61
N ARG A 86 2.17 -2.66 16.21
CA ARG A 86 2.37 -3.68 17.24
C ARG A 86 2.68 -3.01 18.56
N VAL A 87 1.73 -3.02 19.47
CA VAL A 87 1.86 -2.36 20.78
C VAL A 87 2.40 -3.37 21.79
N ARG A 88 3.51 -3.02 22.46
CA ARG A 88 4.02 -3.77 23.60
C ARG A 88 3.22 -3.39 24.85
N ILE A 89 2.40 -4.33 25.30
CA ILE A 89 1.54 -4.22 26.47
C ILE A 89 2.11 -5.03 27.63
N THR A 90 2.08 -4.41 28.81
CA THR A 90 2.24 -5.06 30.12
C THR A 90 0.89 -5.11 30.80
N ALA A 91 0.43 -6.28 31.25
CA ALA A 91 -0.85 -6.41 31.96
C ALA A 91 -0.88 -7.64 32.86
N PRO A 92 -1.81 -7.75 33.83
CA PRO A 92 -2.06 -9.00 34.55
C PRO A 92 -2.36 -10.14 33.58
N LYS A 93 -1.75 -11.31 33.79
CA LYS A 93 -1.87 -12.47 32.91
C LYS A 93 -3.33 -12.88 32.66
N ALA A 94 -4.18 -12.77 33.68
CA ALA A 94 -5.61 -13.05 33.59
C ALA A 94 -6.38 -12.07 32.69
N ARG A 95 -5.87 -10.83 32.51
CA ARG A 95 -6.50 -9.76 31.72
C ARG A 95 -5.92 -9.63 30.30
N MET A 96 -4.78 -10.26 30.02
CA MET A 96 -4.08 -10.11 28.73
C MET A 96 -4.95 -10.52 27.52
N GLY A 97 -5.83 -11.51 27.69
CA GLY A 97 -6.79 -11.90 26.66
C GLY A 97 -7.81 -10.79 26.33
N GLU A 98 -8.30 -10.07 27.34
CA GLU A 98 -9.21 -8.94 27.15
C GLU A 98 -8.53 -7.79 26.39
N VAL A 99 -7.26 -7.51 26.71
CA VAL A 99 -6.48 -6.49 26.00
C VAL A 99 -6.25 -6.89 24.54
N SER A 100 -5.90 -8.15 24.30
CA SER A 100 -5.69 -8.67 22.93
C SER A 100 -6.97 -8.59 22.10
N ALA A 101 -8.12 -8.95 22.69
CA ALA A 101 -9.42 -8.81 22.04
C ALA A 101 -9.79 -7.35 21.77
N TYR A 102 -9.43 -6.43 22.66
CA TYR A 102 -9.72 -5.01 22.50
C TYR A 102 -8.95 -4.40 21.31
N PHE A 103 -7.65 -4.71 21.17
CA PHE A 103 -6.83 -4.22 20.06
C PHE A 103 -7.08 -4.96 18.73
N GLY A 104 -7.61 -6.17 18.77
CA GLY A 104 -7.74 -7.04 17.60
C GLY A 104 -6.38 -7.64 17.24
N ASP A 105 -6.02 -8.76 17.88
CA ASP A 105 -4.72 -9.44 17.70
C ASP A 105 -4.64 -10.27 16.40
N SER A 106 -5.25 -9.78 15.32
CA SER A 106 -5.30 -10.44 14.01
C SER A 106 -4.32 -9.77 13.04
N GLU A 107 -3.21 -10.46 12.74
CA GLU A 107 -2.23 -9.97 11.76
C GLU A 107 -2.81 -9.89 10.33
N HIS A 108 -3.85 -10.67 10.05
CA HIS A 108 -4.42 -10.80 8.70
C HIS A 108 -5.33 -9.61 8.31
N GLU A 109 -5.96 -8.94 9.29
CA GLU A 109 -6.77 -7.74 9.07
C GLU A 109 -5.93 -6.46 9.06
N ALA A 110 -4.85 -6.44 9.86
CA ALA A 110 -4.02 -5.26 10.04
C ALA A 110 -3.16 -4.91 8.81
N SER A 111 -2.88 -5.91 7.95
CA SER A 111 -2.13 -5.74 6.71
C SER A 111 -2.94 -5.13 5.55
N ALA A 112 -4.26 -4.99 5.68
CA ALA A 112 -5.14 -4.59 4.56
C ALA A 112 -5.45 -3.09 4.50
N LEU A 113 -5.03 -2.31 5.51
CA LEU A 113 -5.37 -0.89 5.63
C LEU A 113 -4.08 -0.06 5.68
N ASN A 114 -3.83 0.74 4.64
CA ASN A 114 -2.77 1.75 4.62
C ASN A 114 -3.37 3.12 4.99
N PRO A 115 -3.52 3.48 6.29
CA PRO A 115 -4.20 4.71 6.74
C PRO A 115 -3.61 6.00 6.16
N ILE A 116 -2.32 5.99 5.78
CA ILE A 116 -1.71 7.13 5.09
C ILE A 116 -2.32 7.28 3.69
N GLY A 117 -2.43 6.20 2.93
CA GLY A 117 -3.08 6.21 1.61
C GLY A 117 -4.52 6.74 1.66
N PHE A 118 -5.28 6.39 2.72
CA PHE A 118 -6.64 6.90 2.94
C PHE A 118 -6.69 8.42 3.12
N MET A 119 -5.76 9.02 3.88
CA MET A 119 -5.78 10.46 4.19
C MET A 119 -5.33 11.34 3.03
N VAL A 120 -4.44 10.86 2.16
CA VAL A 120 -3.90 11.63 1.02
C VAL A 120 -4.46 11.22 -0.34
N GLY A 121 -5.43 10.31 -0.40
CA GLY A 121 -6.08 9.89 -1.65
C GLY A 121 -5.14 9.14 -2.60
N ILE A 122 -4.14 8.42 -2.07
CA ILE A 122 -3.16 7.67 -2.87
C ILE A 122 -3.74 6.34 -3.30
N VAL A 123 -3.67 6.04 -4.60
CA VAL A 123 -4.02 4.75 -5.18
C VAL A 123 -2.74 4.02 -5.62
N ILE A 124 -2.63 2.74 -5.26
CA ILE A 124 -1.59 1.84 -5.75
C ILE A 124 -2.09 1.18 -7.03
N GLY A 125 -1.31 1.26 -8.10
CA GLY A 125 -1.65 0.63 -9.37
C GLY A 125 -0.86 -0.66 -9.63
N LEU A 126 -1.57 -1.77 -9.83
CA LEU A 126 -1.00 -3.01 -10.36
C LEU A 126 -0.67 -2.81 -11.84
N HIS A 127 0.58 -3.01 -12.23
CA HIS A 127 1.04 -2.85 -13.62
C HIS A 127 1.03 -4.21 -14.36
N ASN A 128 0.46 -4.25 -15.56
CA ASN A 128 0.55 -5.44 -16.42
C ASN A 128 1.95 -5.57 -17.03
N HIS A 129 2.47 -6.79 -17.05
CA HIS A 129 3.82 -7.07 -17.57
C HIS A 129 3.95 -8.54 -18.01
N ASN A 130 4.62 -8.78 -19.13
CA ASN A 130 4.72 -10.11 -19.77
C ASN A 130 6.04 -10.87 -19.49
N HIS A 131 6.99 -10.28 -18.77
CA HIS A 131 8.33 -10.88 -18.53
C HIS A 131 8.32 -12.01 -17.49
N GLY A 132 7.47 -13.03 -17.68
CA GLY A 132 7.24 -14.07 -16.68
C GLY A 132 6.60 -13.53 -15.39
N CYS A 133 6.09 -12.30 -15.42
CA CYS A 133 5.37 -11.72 -14.30
C CYS A 133 3.98 -12.35 -14.19
N VAL A 134 3.44 -12.35 -12.97
CA VAL A 134 2.11 -12.88 -12.67
C VAL A 134 0.96 -12.06 -13.28
N THR A 135 1.23 -10.94 -13.95
CA THR A 135 0.25 -10.04 -14.59
C THR A 135 0.38 -10.01 -16.12
N ALA A 136 0.65 -11.19 -16.70
CA ALA A 136 0.92 -11.36 -18.12
C ALA A 136 -0.33 -11.22 -19.00
N THR A 137 -1.51 -11.60 -18.50
CA THR A 137 -2.80 -11.46 -19.20
C THR A 137 -3.75 -10.56 -18.43
N GLY A 138 -4.80 -10.07 -19.10
CA GLY A 138 -5.86 -9.31 -18.42
C GLY A 138 -6.60 -10.12 -17.36
N LYS A 139 -6.72 -11.45 -17.55
CA LYS A 139 -7.34 -12.35 -16.56
C LYS A 139 -6.53 -12.41 -15.27
N ASP A 140 -5.21 -12.43 -15.38
CA ASP A 140 -4.35 -12.47 -14.20
C ASP A 140 -4.46 -11.17 -13.40
N VAL A 141 -4.47 -10.03 -14.09
CA VAL A 141 -4.67 -8.71 -13.49
C VAL A 141 -6.01 -8.65 -12.76
N MET A 142 -7.11 -9.00 -13.43
CA MET A 142 -8.45 -8.97 -12.82
C MET A 142 -8.52 -9.89 -11.61
N ARG A 143 -7.99 -11.11 -11.71
CA ARG A 143 -7.95 -12.06 -10.60
C ARG A 143 -7.28 -11.45 -9.36
N ILE A 144 -6.11 -10.83 -9.52
CA ILE A 144 -5.39 -10.22 -8.39
C ILE A 144 -6.17 -9.02 -7.83
N LEU A 145 -6.71 -8.14 -8.69
CA LEU A 145 -7.48 -6.98 -8.24
C LEU A 145 -8.76 -7.37 -7.50
N ASP A 146 -9.42 -8.45 -7.94
CA ASP A 146 -10.67 -8.93 -7.37
C ASP A 146 -10.43 -9.78 -6.11
N GLU A 147 -9.33 -10.54 -6.03
CA GLU A 147 -8.93 -11.27 -4.81
C GLU A 147 -8.51 -10.31 -3.68
N VAL A 148 -7.75 -9.25 -4.01
CA VAL A 148 -7.34 -8.24 -3.03
C VAL A 148 -8.52 -7.35 -2.61
N ASN A 149 -9.43 -7.05 -3.55
CA ASN A 149 -10.66 -6.29 -3.32
C ASN A 149 -10.49 -5.03 -2.45
N ASN A 150 -9.60 -4.13 -2.87
CA ASN A 150 -9.29 -2.91 -2.11
C ASN A 150 -9.53 -1.66 -2.97
N PRO A 151 -10.28 -0.64 -2.47
CA PRO A 151 -10.58 0.57 -3.23
C PRO A 151 -9.35 1.45 -3.56
N TYR A 152 -8.22 1.22 -2.90
CA TYR A 152 -6.94 1.91 -3.16
C TYR A 152 -5.96 1.05 -3.96
N PHE A 153 -6.41 -0.11 -4.43
CA PHE A 153 -5.63 -0.97 -5.30
C PHE A 153 -6.33 -1.08 -6.65
N SER A 154 -5.75 -0.41 -7.64
CA SER A 154 -6.28 -0.27 -8.98
C SER A 154 -5.24 -0.71 -10.01
N HIS A 155 -5.38 -0.29 -11.26
CA HIS A 155 -4.54 -0.75 -12.36
C HIS A 155 -3.78 0.40 -13.03
N ILE A 156 -2.49 0.18 -13.30
CA ILE A 156 -1.73 0.95 -14.29
C ILE A 156 -1.69 0.11 -15.55
N ILE A 157 -2.44 0.51 -16.57
CA ILE A 157 -2.52 -0.23 -17.82
C ILE A 157 -1.40 0.23 -18.76
N ASP A 158 -0.73 -0.72 -19.38
CA ASP A 158 0.34 -0.49 -20.35
C ASP A 158 -0.04 -1.15 -21.68
N THR A 159 -0.10 -0.34 -22.73
CA THR A 159 -0.64 -0.72 -24.04
C THR A 159 0.17 -1.82 -24.73
N GLY A 160 1.45 -1.97 -24.38
CA GLY A 160 2.37 -2.88 -25.05
C GLY A 160 2.78 -4.11 -24.26
N GLN A 161 2.40 -4.22 -22.99
CA GLN A 161 2.99 -5.19 -22.05
C GLN A 161 2.17 -6.44 -21.74
N TYR A 162 0.97 -6.60 -22.32
CA TYR A 162 0.28 -7.88 -22.30
C TYR A 162 0.95 -8.90 -23.22
N VAL A 163 0.86 -10.20 -22.90
CA VAL A 163 1.32 -11.26 -23.81
C VAL A 163 0.54 -11.22 -25.12
N GLY A 164 1.24 -11.52 -26.22
CA GLY A 164 0.71 -11.41 -27.59
C GLY A 164 0.76 -10.01 -28.19
N SER A 165 1.11 -8.98 -27.41
CA SER A 165 1.44 -7.66 -27.96
C SER A 165 2.70 -7.73 -28.83
N PRO A 166 2.76 -7.03 -29.98
CA PRO A 166 4.00 -6.88 -30.76
C PRO A 166 5.12 -6.20 -29.97
N GLY A 167 4.75 -5.41 -28.95
CA GLY A 167 5.67 -4.78 -28.00
C GLY A 167 6.07 -5.65 -26.81
N ALA A 168 5.57 -6.88 -26.73
CA ALA A 168 5.91 -7.79 -25.66
C ALA A 168 7.36 -8.27 -25.78
N SER A 169 8.00 -8.52 -24.66
CA SER A 169 9.40 -8.97 -24.67
C SER A 169 9.57 -10.25 -25.45
N GLY A 170 10.55 -10.25 -26.36
CA GLY A 170 10.80 -11.35 -27.29
C GLY A 170 9.88 -11.39 -28.52
N SER A 171 8.87 -10.52 -28.63
CA SER A 171 7.93 -10.52 -29.77
C SER A 171 8.47 -9.79 -31.00
N GLY A 172 9.36 -8.81 -30.81
CA GLY A 172 10.08 -8.15 -31.91
C GLY A 172 9.19 -7.48 -32.96
N GLY A 173 8.02 -6.98 -32.56
CA GLY A 173 7.06 -6.34 -33.46
C GLY A 173 6.03 -7.29 -34.07
N VAL A 174 6.02 -8.57 -33.68
CA VAL A 174 5.06 -9.56 -34.16
C VAL A 174 3.97 -9.77 -33.12
N GLU A 175 2.72 -9.45 -33.47
CA GLU A 175 1.55 -9.78 -32.66
C GLU A 175 1.32 -11.30 -32.67
N ASP A 176 0.94 -11.87 -31.53
CA ASP A 176 0.36 -13.23 -31.45
C ASP A 176 -1.16 -13.12 -31.29
N PRO A 177 -1.94 -13.32 -32.38
CA PRO A 177 -3.39 -13.18 -32.33
C PRO A 177 -4.06 -14.22 -31.42
N ALA A 178 -3.41 -15.34 -31.11
CA ALA A 178 -3.99 -16.38 -30.25
C ALA A 178 -4.12 -15.91 -28.79
N LEU A 179 -3.36 -14.89 -28.39
CA LEU A 179 -3.32 -14.37 -27.02
C LEU A 179 -4.19 -13.12 -26.81
N ASP A 180 -4.74 -12.54 -27.89
CA ASP A 180 -5.66 -11.38 -27.89
C ASP A 180 -5.31 -10.31 -26.83
N PHE A 181 -4.17 -9.66 -27.01
CA PHE A 181 -3.70 -8.66 -26.05
C PHE A 181 -4.64 -7.44 -25.96
N TYR A 182 -5.37 -7.11 -27.02
CA TYR A 182 -6.42 -6.08 -26.98
C TYR A 182 -7.62 -6.51 -26.13
N GLY A 183 -7.99 -7.79 -26.14
CA GLY A 183 -8.97 -8.36 -25.22
C GLY A 183 -8.52 -8.25 -23.77
N SER A 184 -7.24 -8.55 -23.49
CA SER A 184 -6.64 -8.31 -22.16
C SER A 184 -6.69 -6.83 -21.76
N PHE A 185 -6.39 -5.93 -22.70
CA PHE A 185 -6.46 -4.49 -22.49
C PHE A 185 -7.90 -4.03 -22.19
N ALA A 186 -8.88 -4.46 -22.99
CA ALA A 186 -10.29 -4.12 -22.81
C ALA A 186 -10.86 -4.65 -21.49
N LEU A 187 -10.44 -5.85 -21.09
CA LEU A 187 -10.88 -6.47 -19.84
C LEU A 187 -10.46 -5.64 -18.62
N THR A 188 -9.24 -5.08 -18.62
CA THR A 188 -8.70 -4.37 -17.45
C THR A 188 -8.85 -2.86 -17.50
N ALA A 189 -9.16 -2.28 -18.67
CA ALA A 189 -9.35 -0.85 -18.86
C ALA A 189 -10.33 -0.20 -17.85
N PRO A 190 -11.46 -0.82 -17.46
CA PRO A 190 -12.37 -0.25 -16.45
C PRO A 190 -11.74 -0.05 -15.06
N ARG A 191 -10.66 -0.77 -14.74
CA ARG A 191 -9.93 -0.66 -13.46
C ARG A 191 -8.73 0.29 -13.55
N ALA A 192 -8.44 0.84 -14.72
CA ALA A 192 -7.25 1.65 -14.94
C ALA A 192 -7.41 3.05 -14.36
N VAL A 193 -6.41 3.50 -13.59
CA VAL A 193 -6.27 4.89 -13.11
C VAL A 193 -5.21 5.67 -13.90
N HIS A 194 -4.32 4.96 -14.59
CA HIS A 194 -3.27 5.54 -15.41
C HIS A 194 -2.99 4.65 -16.62
N CYS A 195 -2.81 5.24 -17.79
CA CYS A 195 -2.51 4.55 -19.03
C CYS A 195 -1.09 4.90 -19.52
N ARG A 196 -0.28 3.88 -19.74
CA ARG A 196 1.06 3.98 -20.33
C ARG A 196 0.97 3.63 -21.81
N ALA A 197 1.08 4.65 -22.64
CA ALA A 197 1.12 4.54 -24.09
C ALA A 197 2.54 4.16 -24.52
N LYS A 198 2.79 2.86 -24.74
CA LYS A 198 4.02 2.36 -25.36
C LYS A 198 4.13 2.74 -26.83
N ILE A 199 5.28 3.27 -27.21
CA ILE A 199 5.61 3.69 -28.57
C ILE A 199 6.91 2.99 -28.97
N TYR A 200 6.88 2.18 -30.02
CA TYR A 200 8.04 1.40 -30.46
C TYR A 200 8.62 1.89 -31.78
N ARG A 201 7.75 2.22 -32.75
CA ARG A 201 8.15 2.64 -34.11
C ARG A 201 7.29 3.83 -34.53
N ILE A 202 7.87 5.04 -34.48
CA ILE A 202 7.17 6.33 -34.71
C ILE A 202 7.82 7.15 -35.83
N GLN A 203 8.75 6.58 -36.60
CA GLN A 203 9.54 7.34 -37.58
C GLN A 203 8.68 8.07 -38.61
N SER A 204 7.57 7.45 -39.02
CA SER A 204 6.57 8.00 -39.96
C SER A 204 5.69 9.11 -39.36
N GLY A 205 5.76 9.32 -38.04
CA GLY A 205 4.81 10.16 -37.30
C GLY A 205 3.56 9.41 -36.81
N GLU A 206 3.47 8.11 -37.08
CA GLU A 206 2.43 7.22 -36.54
C GLU A 206 3.05 5.97 -35.92
N GLU A 207 2.42 5.44 -34.88
CA GLU A 207 2.92 4.24 -34.21
C GLU A 207 2.57 3.01 -35.06
N ALA A 208 3.58 2.21 -35.41
CA ALA A 208 3.43 1.13 -36.39
C ALA A 208 3.07 -0.25 -35.83
N TRP A 209 3.24 -0.51 -34.53
CA TRP A 209 3.06 -1.82 -33.90
C TRP A 209 1.70 -1.94 -33.19
N ILE A 210 1.36 -0.95 -32.38
CA ILE A 210 0.12 -0.85 -31.61
C ILE A 210 -0.88 0.06 -32.34
N LYS A 211 -2.07 -0.47 -32.58
CA LYS A 211 -3.18 0.25 -33.22
C LYS A 211 -3.86 1.15 -32.19
N TYR A 212 -3.30 2.34 -31.97
CA TYR A 212 -3.85 3.32 -31.03
C TYR A 212 -5.31 3.71 -31.26
N PRO A 213 -5.84 3.80 -32.50
CA PRO A 213 -7.28 4.02 -32.69
C PRO A 213 -8.15 3.00 -31.94
N ARG A 214 -7.77 1.70 -31.97
CA ARG A 214 -8.47 0.64 -31.22
C ARG A 214 -8.32 0.80 -29.71
N ILE A 215 -7.13 1.16 -29.24
CA ILE A 215 -6.88 1.44 -27.80
C ILE A 215 -7.79 2.58 -27.31
N LEU A 216 -7.87 3.67 -28.06
CA LEU A 216 -8.65 4.84 -27.69
C LEU A 216 -10.17 4.57 -27.75
N GLU A 217 -10.64 3.78 -28.72
CA GLU A 217 -12.03 3.31 -28.74
C GLU A 217 -12.40 2.52 -27.48
N ILE A 218 -11.51 1.61 -27.04
CA ILE A 218 -11.71 0.85 -25.80
C ILE A 218 -11.76 1.80 -24.59
N LEU A 219 -10.77 2.69 -24.45
CA LEU A 219 -10.72 3.64 -23.33
C LEU A 219 -11.95 4.55 -23.29
N LYS A 220 -12.41 5.02 -24.45
CA LYS A 220 -13.65 5.79 -24.58
C LYS A 220 -14.86 4.97 -24.16
N GLY A 221 -14.95 3.72 -24.60
CA GLY A 221 -16.05 2.81 -24.30
C GLY A 221 -16.23 2.54 -22.80
N VAL A 222 -15.14 2.58 -22.02
CA VAL A 222 -15.17 2.42 -20.56
C VAL A 222 -15.23 3.74 -19.79
N GLY A 223 -15.35 4.88 -20.49
CA GLY A 223 -15.40 6.21 -19.87
C GLY A 223 -14.09 6.60 -19.17
N TYR A 224 -12.94 6.11 -19.63
CA TYR A 224 -11.65 6.42 -19.03
C TYR A 224 -11.36 7.92 -19.11
N ASN A 225 -11.00 8.51 -17.96
CA ASN A 225 -10.70 9.94 -17.80
C ASN A 225 -9.36 10.19 -17.08
N GLY A 226 -8.53 9.16 -16.92
CA GLY A 226 -7.23 9.25 -16.26
C GLY A 226 -6.12 9.79 -17.17
N TRP A 227 -4.91 9.87 -16.61
CA TRP A 227 -3.74 10.37 -17.33
C TRP A 227 -3.15 9.33 -18.28
N MET A 228 -2.72 9.79 -19.46
CA MET A 228 -1.97 8.99 -20.41
C MET A 228 -0.52 9.48 -20.51
N SER A 229 0.44 8.65 -20.11
CA SER A 229 1.88 8.93 -20.26
C SER A 229 2.45 8.24 -21.50
N ILE A 230 3.38 8.88 -22.18
CA ILE A 230 4.15 8.26 -23.27
C ILE A 230 5.33 7.48 -22.69
N VAL A 231 5.52 6.26 -23.17
CA VAL A 231 6.67 5.41 -22.87
C VAL A 231 7.31 5.00 -24.19
N TYR A 232 8.48 5.53 -24.48
CA TYR A 232 9.17 5.25 -25.74
C TYR A 232 10.19 4.12 -25.58
N GLU A 233 10.11 3.10 -26.43
CA GLU A 233 10.98 1.90 -26.45
C GLU A 233 11.51 1.61 -27.87
N GLY A 234 11.77 2.66 -28.65
CA GLY A 234 12.30 2.59 -30.00
C GLY A 234 13.73 3.12 -30.16
N GLN A 235 14.49 3.27 -29.07
CA GLN A 235 15.79 3.96 -29.05
C GLN A 235 16.81 3.39 -30.05
N GLU A 236 16.70 2.10 -30.34
CA GLU A 236 17.52 1.38 -31.31
C GLU A 236 17.30 1.83 -32.77
N VAL A 237 16.18 2.51 -33.07
CA VAL A 237 15.84 2.96 -34.42
C VAL A 237 15.69 4.47 -34.57
N GLU A 238 15.33 5.19 -33.50
CA GLU A 238 15.25 6.65 -33.50
C GLU A 238 15.52 7.22 -32.09
N PRO A 239 16.33 8.28 -31.94
CA PRO A 239 16.59 8.90 -30.63
C PRO A 239 15.33 9.50 -29.97
N GLU A 240 15.28 9.53 -28.63
CA GLU A 240 14.11 10.04 -27.90
C GLU A 240 13.81 11.51 -28.19
N ALA A 241 14.86 12.32 -28.39
CA ALA A 241 14.76 13.74 -28.69
C ALA A 241 13.94 14.04 -29.96
N THR A 242 13.91 13.11 -30.92
CA THR A 242 13.11 13.25 -32.15
C THR A 242 11.82 12.43 -32.11
N ALA A 243 11.86 11.23 -31.51
CA ALA A 243 10.71 10.33 -31.45
C ALA A 243 9.60 10.80 -30.49
N VAL A 244 9.95 11.29 -29.30
CA VAL A 244 8.94 11.70 -28.29
C VAL A 244 8.05 12.85 -28.78
N PRO A 245 8.58 13.92 -29.41
CA PRO A 245 7.73 14.96 -30.01
C PRO A 245 6.74 14.44 -31.06
N LYS A 246 7.16 13.45 -31.88
CA LYS A 246 6.27 12.80 -32.86
C LYS A 246 5.16 12.02 -32.15
N ALA A 247 5.50 11.23 -31.13
CA ALA A 247 4.53 10.49 -30.33
C ALA A 247 3.49 11.41 -29.66
N VAL A 248 3.94 12.54 -29.09
CA VAL A 248 3.04 13.57 -28.53
C VAL A 248 2.08 14.09 -29.60
N SER A 249 2.60 14.44 -30.78
CA SER A 249 1.80 14.97 -31.87
C SER A 249 0.77 13.97 -32.39
N TYR A 250 1.19 12.71 -32.54
CA TYR A 250 0.36 11.58 -32.94
C TYR A 250 -0.79 11.34 -31.96
N LEU A 251 -0.50 11.13 -30.67
CA LEU A 251 -1.51 10.83 -29.68
C LEU A 251 -2.46 12.02 -29.44
N ARG A 252 -1.95 13.25 -29.40
CA ARG A 252 -2.82 14.45 -29.27
C ARG A 252 -3.77 14.59 -30.46
N ARG A 253 -3.32 14.24 -31.67
CA ARG A 253 -4.19 14.24 -32.85
C ARG A 253 -5.32 13.22 -32.68
N LEU A 254 -4.98 11.97 -32.35
CA LEU A 254 -5.99 10.92 -32.15
C LEU A 254 -6.96 11.21 -31.00
N LEU A 255 -6.49 11.78 -29.89
CA LEU A 255 -7.35 12.17 -28.76
C LEU A 255 -8.38 13.23 -29.16
N ARG A 256 -7.99 14.20 -30.00
CA ARG A 256 -8.93 15.20 -30.56
C ARG A 256 -9.95 14.56 -31.51
N GLU A 257 -9.51 13.66 -32.37
CA GLU A 257 -10.39 12.96 -33.32
C GLU A 257 -11.41 12.05 -32.62
N THR A 258 -11.01 11.42 -31.50
CA THR A 258 -11.86 10.50 -30.73
C THR A 258 -12.74 11.19 -29.68
N GLY A 259 -12.47 12.46 -29.35
CA GLY A 259 -13.19 13.22 -28.32
C GLY A 259 -12.83 12.84 -26.89
N LEU A 260 -11.63 12.29 -26.69
CA LEU A 260 -11.02 11.96 -25.38
C LEU A 260 -10.08 13.06 -24.86
N GLY A 261 -9.95 14.17 -25.59
CA GLY A 261 -8.99 15.27 -25.34
C GLY A 261 -9.56 16.46 -24.61
#